data_AF-A0A9C9Q4K5-F1
#
_entry.id   AF-A0A9C9Q4K5-F1
#
_cell.length_a   1.000
_cell.length_b   1.000
_cell.length_c   1.000
_cell.angle_alpha   90.00
_cell.angle_beta   90.00
_cell.angle_gamma   90.00
#
_symmetry.space_group_name_H-M   'P 1'
#
loop_
_entity.id
_entity.type
_entity.pdbx_description
1 polymer ?
#
loop_
_entity_poly.entity_id
_entity_poly.type
_entity_poly.pdbx_seq_one_letter_code
_entity_poly.pdbx_strand_id
1 'polypeptide(L)'
;MKREKSRLRAILSTALLATTVFVTNNTVSAANPPPTSMQLLLLALADNAMALTHRLLNDSSAAKGVLASDNADVKALYSEAMKFYGQAEKADASGDQETRDQALLQAKMALLKAAQQVKVAPELTDRSHSLFQRRTQSADALLDAHKRIREELKAGPEVEALENKATTDIAAANASFQKDDVDGATRLIDQALSALKGSLISMRNGTTLVRSLHFDTPKDEYEYELDRNRSHTLLSSILLQREPLAENARQRFDK
;
A
#
# COMPACT_ATOMS: atom_id res chain seq x y z
N MET A 1 -13.96 0.01 92.61
CA MET A 1 -12.69 -0.52 92.06
C MET A 1 -12.44 0.05 90.66
N LYS A 2 -11.69 1.15 90.54
CA LYS A 2 -10.99 1.55 89.31
C LYS A 2 -10.20 2.85 89.54
N ARG A 3 -8.89 2.72 89.31
CA ARG A 3 -7.89 3.69 88.84
C ARG A 3 -7.68 4.96 89.66
N GLU A 4 -6.60 4.91 90.42
CA GLU A 4 -6.05 5.95 91.26
C GLU A 4 -4.74 6.50 90.64
N LYS A 5 -4.70 7.83 90.49
CA LYS A 5 -3.56 8.78 90.61
C LYS A 5 -2.36 8.64 89.64
N SER A 6 -2.10 9.63 88.77
CA SER A 6 -1.60 11.01 89.00
C SER A 6 -0.08 11.08 89.18
N ARG A 7 0.59 11.83 88.29
CA ARG A 7 1.61 12.90 88.53
C ARG A 7 2.45 13.10 87.24
N LEU A 8 2.38 14.25 86.55
CA LEU A 8 2.97 15.59 86.79
C LEU A 8 4.43 15.73 86.30
N ARG A 9 4.62 16.74 85.43
CA ARG A 9 5.85 17.55 85.13
C ARG A 9 6.92 16.87 84.26
N ALA A 10 7.65 17.52 83.36
CA ALA A 10 7.82 18.92 82.98
C ALA A 10 8.67 19.02 81.66
N ILE A 11 8.42 20.08 80.88
CA ILE A 11 9.38 20.96 80.16
C ILE A 11 10.50 20.31 79.31
N LEU A 12 10.49 20.55 77.98
CA LEU A 12 11.57 21.30 77.31
C LEU A 12 11.23 21.71 75.87
N SER A 13 11.54 22.96 75.58
CA SER A 13 11.49 23.65 74.29
C SER A 13 12.49 23.09 73.28
N THR A 14 12.12 23.07 72.00
CA THR A 14 13.06 23.36 70.90
C THR A 14 12.28 23.75 69.64
N ALA A 15 12.53 24.97 69.19
CA ALA A 15 12.14 25.48 67.87
C ALA A 15 12.94 24.76 66.78
N LEU A 16 12.30 24.41 65.67
CA LEU A 16 13.00 24.07 64.43
C LEU A 16 12.39 24.86 63.28
N LEU A 17 13.23 25.73 62.70
CA LEU A 17 12.96 26.46 61.47
C LEU A 17 12.61 25.49 60.34
N ALA A 18 11.47 25.69 59.70
CA ALA A 18 11.18 25.09 58.40
C ALA A 18 11.78 25.99 57.31
N THR A 19 12.93 25.58 56.77
CA THR A 19 13.53 26.14 55.56
C THR A 19 12.67 25.78 54.35
N THR A 20 12.08 26.80 53.73
CA THR A 20 11.42 26.71 52.43
C THR A 20 12.46 26.53 51.32
N VAL A 21 12.48 25.35 50.71
CA VAL A 21 13.18 25.12 49.43
C VAL A 21 12.22 25.52 48.31
N PHE A 22 12.48 26.68 47.69
CA PHE A 22 11.91 27.03 46.39
C PHE A 22 12.59 26.15 45.33
N VAL A 23 11.89 25.13 44.83
CA VAL A 23 12.25 24.47 43.57
C VAL A 23 11.66 25.32 42.45
N THR A 24 12.51 26.09 41.76
CA THR A 24 12.14 26.77 40.52
C THR A 24 12.10 25.75 39.40
N ASN A 25 10.91 25.24 39.08
CA ASN A 25 10.70 24.47 37.85
C ASN A 25 10.81 25.42 36.66
N ASN A 26 11.99 25.44 36.06
CA ASN A 26 12.28 26.07 34.79
C ASN A 26 11.69 25.20 33.67
N THR A 27 10.39 25.32 33.38
CA THR A 27 9.78 24.69 32.21
C THR A 27 10.17 25.48 30.98
N VAL A 28 11.31 25.11 30.39
CA VAL A 28 11.60 25.44 29.00
C VAL A 28 10.50 24.79 28.16
N SER A 29 9.66 25.64 27.54
CA SER A 29 8.72 25.23 26.50
C SER A 29 9.55 24.69 25.33
N ALA A 30 9.73 23.37 25.30
CA ALA A 30 10.20 22.68 24.12
C ALA A 30 9.05 22.73 23.10
N ALA A 31 9.13 23.66 22.16
CA ALA A 31 8.35 23.59 20.94
C ALA A 31 8.61 22.21 20.32
N ASN A 32 7.57 21.37 20.20
CA ASN A 32 7.69 20.06 19.59
C ASN A 32 8.31 20.22 18.19
N PRO A 33 9.32 19.42 17.83
CA PRO A 33 9.90 19.49 16.49
C PRO A 33 8.80 19.18 15.46
N PRO A 34 8.83 19.82 14.28
CA PRO A 34 7.87 19.53 13.23
C PRO A 34 7.92 18.04 12.86
N PRO A 35 6.77 17.40 12.62
CA PRO A 35 6.71 15.97 12.35
C PRO A 35 7.56 15.60 11.14
N THR A 36 8.29 14.50 11.24
CA THR A 36 9.15 13.98 10.17
C THR A 36 8.33 13.55 8.96
N SER A 37 8.93 13.48 7.76
CA SER A 37 8.25 13.05 6.52
C SER A 37 7.58 11.67 6.63
N MET A 38 8.10 10.79 7.49
CA MET A 38 7.50 9.48 7.80
C MET A 38 6.26 9.61 8.71
N GLN A 39 6.27 10.57 9.65
CA GLN A 39 5.11 10.90 10.48
C GLN A 39 4.04 11.63 9.67
N LEU A 40 4.40 12.49 8.73
CA LEU A 40 3.48 13.11 7.77
C LEU A 40 2.88 12.09 6.80
N LEU A 41 3.66 11.11 6.34
CA LEU A 41 3.16 9.98 5.54
C LEU A 41 2.21 9.11 6.37
N LEU A 42 2.55 8.81 7.64
CA LEU A 42 1.67 8.08 8.56
C LEU A 42 0.39 8.85 8.86
N LEU A 43 0.46 10.18 9.03
CA LEU A 43 -0.68 11.06 9.26
C LEU A 43 -1.58 11.16 8.01
N ALA A 44 -0.99 11.29 6.82
CA ALA A 44 -1.71 11.28 5.54
C ALA A 44 -2.31 9.89 5.20
N LEU A 45 -1.68 8.79 5.66
CA LEU A 45 -2.28 7.45 5.61
C LEU A 45 -3.37 7.26 6.68
N ALA A 46 -3.25 7.90 7.84
CA ALA A 46 -4.19 7.81 8.95
C ALA A 46 -5.51 8.53 8.66
N ASP A 47 -5.47 9.73 8.08
CA ASP A 47 -6.67 10.47 7.65
C ASP A 47 -7.45 9.71 6.57
N ASN A 48 -6.77 8.85 5.80
CA ASN A 48 -7.37 7.98 4.79
C ASN A 48 -7.64 6.55 5.31
N ALA A 49 -7.23 6.22 6.54
CA ALA A 49 -7.32 4.86 7.09
C ALA A 49 -8.76 4.48 7.42
N MET A 50 -9.54 5.41 7.98
CA MET A 50 -10.97 5.22 8.22
C MET A 50 -11.71 4.94 6.91
N ALA A 51 -11.55 5.82 5.91
CA ALA A 51 -12.19 5.69 4.59
C ALA A 51 -11.78 4.43 3.83
N LEU A 52 -10.50 4.04 3.91
CA LEU A 52 -10.02 2.79 3.33
C LEU A 52 -10.65 1.57 4.01
N THR A 53 -10.69 1.56 5.34
CA THR A 53 -11.23 0.43 6.12
C THR A 53 -12.73 0.30 5.92
N HIS A 54 -13.44 1.42 5.84
CA HIS A 54 -14.86 1.45 5.46
C HIS A 54 -15.10 0.79 4.10
N ARG A 55 -14.36 1.20 3.06
CA ARG A 55 -14.46 0.58 1.72
C ARG A 55 -14.09 -0.90 1.73
N LEU A 56 -13.09 -1.27 2.52
CA LEU A 56 -12.67 -2.67 2.67
C LEU A 56 -13.80 -3.52 3.26
N LEU A 57 -14.48 -3.01 4.28
CA LEU A 57 -15.56 -3.72 4.95
C LEU A 57 -16.86 -3.73 4.14
N ASN A 58 -17.17 -2.68 3.38
CA ASN A 58 -18.48 -2.57 2.72
C ASN A 58 -18.45 -2.91 1.22
N ASP A 59 -17.40 -2.53 0.51
CA ASP A 59 -17.39 -2.56 -0.96
C ASP A 59 -16.47 -3.63 -1.54
N SER A 60 -15.53 -4.16 -0.74
CA SER A 60 -14.52 -5.09 -1.24
C SER A 60 -15.12 -6.43 -1.65
N SER A 61 -14.50 -7.08 -2.63
CA SER A 61 -14.89 -8.44 -3.03
C SER A 61 -14.70 -9.45 -1.89
N ALA A 62 -13.77 -9.20 -0.96
CA ALA A 62 -13.59 -10.03 0.22
C ALA A 62 -14.79 -9.92 1.16
N ALA A 63 -15.27 -8.70 1.44
CA ALA A 63 -16.47 -8.49 2.23
C ALA A 63 -17.72 -9.10 1.57
N LYS A 64 -17.89 -8.92 0.26
CA LYS A 64 -18.99 -9.54 -0.50
C LYS A 64 -18.95 -11.07 -0.41
N GLY A 65 -17.77 -11.67 -0.58
CA GLY A 65 -17.60 -13.12 -0.45
C GLY A 65 -17.90 -13.64 0.96
N VAL A 66 -17.51 -12.88 1.99
CA VAL A 66 -17.80 -13.18 3.40
C VAL A 66 -19.30 -13.09 3.69
N LEU A 67 -19.99 -12.07 3.18
CA LEU A 67 -21.44 -11.88 3.34
C LEU A 67 -22.25 -12.96 2.59
N ALA A 68 -21.77 -13.39 1.42
CA ALA A 68 -22.39 -14.44 0.61
C ALA A 68 -22.12 -15.87 1.15
N SER A 69 -21.22 -16.04 2.11
CA SER A 69 -20.89 -17.35 2.69
C SER A 69 -22.00 -17.86 3.61
N ASP A 70 -22.26 -19.17 3.58
CA ASP A 70 -23.18 -19.82 4.54
C ASP A 70 -22.50 -20.21 5.86
N ASN A 71 -21.19 -19.99 5.99
CA ASN A 71 -20.45 -20.35 7.19
C ASN A 71 -20.72 -19.37 8.35
N ALA A 72 -21.25 -19.90 9.44
CA ALA A 72 -21.54 -19.13 10.65
C ALA A 72 -20.29 -18.50 11.28
N ASP A 73 -19.14 -19.19 11.25
CA ASP A 73 -17.88 -18.69 11.81
C ASP A 73 -17.34 -17.49 11.01
N VAL A 74 -17.49 -17.55 9.68
CA VAL A 74 -17.14 -16.45 8.76
C VAL A 74 -17.98 -15.21 9.05
N LYS A 75 -19.31 -15.39 9.25
CA LYS A 75 -20.21 -14.29 9.63
C LYS A 75 -19.88 -13.73 11.01
N ALA A 76 -19.48 -14.59 11.95
CA ALA A 76 -19.07 -14.15 13.28
C ALA A 76 -17.80 -13.27 13.22
N LEU A 77 -16.77 -13.70 12.49
CA LEU A 77 -15.54 -12.92 12.27
C LEU A 77 -15.82 -11.58 11.55
N TYR A 78 -16.74 -11.56 10.58
CA TYR A 78 -17.17 -10.31 9.95
C TYR A 78 -17.87 -9.37 10.94
N SER A 79 -18.75 -9.91 11.77
CA SER A 79 -19.41 -9.11 12.82
C SER A 79 -18.40 -8.55 13.82
N GLU A 80 -17.33 -9.28 14.11
CA GLU A 80 -16.23 -8.83 14.96
C GLU A 80 -15.44 -7.70 14.27
N ALA A 81 -15.15 -7.83 12.97
CA ALA A 81 -14.53 -6.77 12.18
C ALA A 81 -15.34 -5.46 12.22
N MET A 82 -16.67 -5.55 12.08
CA MET A 82 -17.58 -4.40 12.17
C MET A 82 -17.63 -3.80 13.58
N LYS A 83 -17.51 -4.62 14.64
CA LYS A 83 -17.41 -4.12 16.02
C LYS A 83 -16.14 -3.31 16.24
N PHE A 84 -15.00 -3.80 15.77
CA PHE A 84 -13.74 -3.05 15.84
C PHE A 84 -13.79 -1.77 15.02
N TYR A 85 -14.42 -1.78 13.85
CA TYR A 85 -14.63 -0.56 13.07
C TYR A 85 -15.50 0.47 13.82
N GLY A 86 -16.57 0.03 14.48
CA GLY A 86 -17.38 0.92 15.33
C GLY A 86 -16.64 1.43 16.58
N GLN A 87 -15.62 0.71 17.08
CA GLN A 87 -14.72 1.23 18.12
C GLN A 87 -13.79 2.30 17.55
N ALA A 88 -13.26 2.09 16.34
CA ALA A 88 -12.46 3.09 15.65
C ALA A 88 -13.23 4.39 15.40
N GLU A 89 -14.49 4.32 14.98
CA GLU A 89 -15.34 5.51 14.78
C GLU A 89 -15.54 6.32 16.07
N LYS A 90 -15.72 5.64 17.21
CA LYS A 90 -15.84 6.30 18.51
C LYS A 90 -14.53 6.94 18.96
N ALA A 91 -13.42 6.24 18.77
CA ALA A 91 -12.09 6.74 19.12
C ALA A 91 -11.68 7.94 18.26
N ASP A 92 -12.00 7.91 16.96
CA ASP A 92 -11.79 9.01 16.04
C ASP A 92 -12.61 10.25 16.44
N ALA A 93 -13.90 10.05 16.80
CA ALA A 93 -14.76 11.13 17.29
C ALA A 93 -14.27 11.76 18.62
N SER A 94 -13.58 10.99 19.46
CA SER A 94 -12.98 11.48 20.71
C SER A 94 -11.55 12.02 20.54
N GLY A 95 -10.97 11.97 19.33
CA GLY A 95 -9.59 12.38 19.06
C GLY A 95 -8.53 11.42 19.62
N ASP A 96 -8.90 10.19 20.01
CA ASP A 96 -7.99 9.17 20.50
C ASP A 96 -7.43 8.35 19.33
N GLN A 97 -6.30 8.85 18.81
CA GLN A 97 -5.66 8.29 17.61
C GLN A 97 -5.09 6.88 17.83
N GLU A 98 -4.54 6.59 19.02
CA GLU A 98 -3.92 5.29 19.31
C GLU A 98 -4.98 4.19 19.32
N THR A 99 -6.08 4.41 20.05
CA THR A 99 -7.20 3.47 20.10
C THR A 99 -7.84 3.29 18.73
N ARG A 100 -7.99 4.39 17.96
CA ARG A 100 -8.51 4.32 16.59
C ARG A 100 -7.66 3.42 15.71
N ASP A 101 -6.35 3.65 15.65
CA ASP A 101 -5.46 2.93 14.74
C ASP A 101 -5.38 1.45 15.10
N GLN A 102 -5.37 1.13 16.40
CA GLN A 102 -5.41 -0.26 16.89
C GLN A 102 -6.72 -0.95 16.51
N ALA A 103 -7.86 -0.29 16.70
CA ALA A 103 -9.17 -0.82 16.34
C ALA A 103 -9.29 -1.03 14.82
N LEU A 104 -8.75 -0.11 14.00
CA LEU A 104 -8.69 -0.28 12.54
C LEU A 104 -7.83 -1.47 12.11
N LEU A 105 -6.69 -1.70 12.76
CA LEU A 105 -5.86 -2.87 12.50
C LEU A 105 -6.62 -4.16 12.83
N GLN A 106 -7.29 -4.21 13.99
CA GLN A 106 -8.09 -5.36 14.42
C GLN A 106 -9.25 -5.64 13.45
N ALA A 107 -9.95 -4.60 12.99
CA ALA A 107 -11.00 -4.73 11.98
C ALA A 107 -10.48 -5.38 10.68
N LYS A 108 -9.34 -4.91 10.17
CA LYS A 108 -8.70 -5.46 8.96
C LYS A 108 -8.28 -6.92 9.14
N MET A 109 -7.70 -7.26 10.29
CA MET A 109 -7.27 -8.63 10.58
C MET A 109 -8.46 -9.59 10.70
N ALA A 110 -9.54 -9.18 11.36
CA ALA A 110 -10.75 -9.99 11.48
C ALA A 110 -11.40 -10.23 10.12
N LEU A 111 -11.49 -9.20 9.26
CA LEU A 111 -11.98 -9.37 7.89
C LEU A 111 -11.09 -10.33 7.07
N LEU A 112 -9.76 -10.21 7.18
CA LEU A 112 -8.83 -11.09 6.47
C LEU A 112 -9.01 -12.55 6.89
N LYS A 113 -9.15 -12.82 8.20
CA LYS A 113 -9.44 -14.17 8.72
C LYS A 113 -10.77 -14.70 8.19
N ALA A 114 -11.80 -13.86 8.18
CA ALA A 114 -13.10 -14.23 7.62
C ALA A 114 -12.97 -14.60 6.13
N ALA A 115 -12.30 -13.76 5.34
CA ALA A 115 -12.09 -13.98 3.92
C ALA A 115 -11.29 -15.24 3.60
N GLN A 116 -10.32 -15.61 4.44
CA GLN A 116 -9.56 -16.87 4.31
C GLN A 116 -10.41 -18.13 4.54
N GLN A 117 -11.51 -18.01 5.29
CA GLN A 117 -12.40 -19.13 5.63
C GLN A 117 -13.60 -19.26 4.68
N VAL A 118 -13.78 -18.33 3.74
CA VAL A 118 -14.79 -18.42 2.69
C VAL A 118 -14.36 -19.51 1.71
N LYS A 119 -15.18 -20.56 1.54
CA LYS A 119 -15.06 -21.46 0.39
C LYS A 119 -15.28 -20.60 -0.86
N VAL A 120 -14.31 -20.62 -1.79
CA VAL A 120 -14.20 -19.71 -2.94
C VAL A 120 -15.57 -19.34 -3.50
N ALA A 121 -16.01 -18.10 -3.24
CA ALA A 121 -17.27 -17.60 -3.76
C ALA A 121 -17.16 -17.39 -5.29
N PRO A 122 -18.25 -17.59 -6.06
CA PRO A 122 -18.24 -17.44 -7.52
C PRO A 122 -17.67 -16.09 -8.02
N GLU A 123 -17.93 -14.99 -7.31
CA GLU A 123 -17.39 -13.67 -7.65
C GLU A 123 -15.85 -13.59 -7.46
N LEU A 124 -15.29 -14.33 -6.49
CA LEU A 124 -13.84 -14.39 -6.27
C LEU A 124 -13.15 -15.21 -7.37
N THR A 125 -13.82 -16.26 -7.88
CA THR A 125 -13.35 -16.99 -9.06
C THR A 125 -13.37 -16.11 -10.31
N ASP A 126 -14.47 -15.38 -10.61
CA ASP A 126 -14.55 -14.51 -11.79
C ASP A 126 -13.47 -13.42 -11.78
N ARG A 127 -13.24 -12.81 -10.62
CA ARG A 127 -12.16 -11.84 -10.43
C ARG A 127 -10.79 -12.47 -10.70
N SER A 128 -10.54 -13.65 -10.16
CA SER A 128 -9.26 -14.36 -10.32
C SER A 128 -9.02 -14.75 -11.78
N HIS A 129 -10.07 -15.19 -12.49
CA HIS A 129 -10.03 -15.48 -13.93
C HIS A 129 -9.69 -14.23 -14.75
N SER A 130 -10.39 -13.11 -14.49
CA SER A 130 -10.11 -11.85 -15.19
C SER A 130 -8.70 -11.32 -14.91
N LEU A 131 -8.19 -11.53 -13.70
CA LEU A 131 -6.84 -11.14 -13.33
C LEU A 131 -5.80 -11.99 -14.05
N PHE A 132 -5.99 -13.31 -14.09
CA PHE A 132 -5.14 -14.23 -14.82
C PHE A 132 -5.06 -13.83 -16.30
N GLN A 133 -6.20 -13.63 -16.97
CA GLN A 133 -6.24 -13.22 -18.38
C GLN A 133 -5.45 -11.93 -18.66
N ARG A 134 -5.61 -10.89 -17.83
CA ARG A 134 -4.85 -9.63 -17.96
C ARG A 134 -3.34 -9.84 -17.77
N ARG A 135 -2.96 -10.73 -16.85
CA ARG A 135 -1.55 -11.06 -16.61
C ARG A 135 -0.96 -11.83 -17.79
N THR A 136 -1.69 -12.76 -18.39
CA THR A 136 -1.28 -13.46 -19.60
C THR A 136 -1.08 -12.50 -20.76
N GLN A 137 -2.04 -11.61 -21.03
CA GLN A 137 -1.88 -10.56 -22.05
C GLN A 137 -0.63 -9.69 -21.82
N SER A 138 -0.36 -9.34 -20.56
CA SER A 138 0.84 -8.58 -20.22
C SER A 138 2.13 -9.40 -20.41
N ALA A 139 2.10 -10.70 -20.10
CA ALA A 139 3.24 -11.59 -20.27
C ALA A 139 3.56 -11.81 -21.76
N ASP A 140 2.54 -11.99 -22.60
CA ASP A 140 2.68 -12.12 -24.05
C ASP A 140 3.26 -10.84 -24.65
N ALA A 141 2.75 -9.66 -24.25
CA ALA A 141 3.27 -8.38 -24.70
C ALA A 141 4.75 -8.17 -24.29
N LEU A 142 5.11 -8.55 -23.06
CA LEU A 142 6.50 -8.47 -22.60
C LEU A 142 7.41 -9.48 -23.30
N LEU A 143 6.91 -10.67 -23.60
CA LEU A 143 7.65 -11.70 -24.33
C LEU A 143 7.94 -11.25 -25.77
N ASP A 144 6.94 -10.67 -26.44
CA ASP A 144 7.10 -10.08 -27.78
C ASP A 144 8.08 -8.91 -27.76
N ALA A 145 7.97 -8.00 -26.79
CA ALA A 145 8.96 -6.93 -26.62
C ALA A 145 10.38 -7.46 -26.35
N HIS A 146 10.50 -8.52 -25.53
CA HIS A 146 11.76 -9.16 -25.20
C HIS A 146 12.43 -9.77 -26.43
N LYS A 147 11.67 -10.50 -27.26
CA LYS A 147 12.12 -11.04 -28.55
C LYS A 147 12.69 -9.97 -29.47
N ARG A 148 11.93 -8.89 -29.69
CA ARG A 148 12.36 -7.77 -30.56
C ARG A 148 13.65 -7.13 -30.05
N ILE A 149 13.77 -6.93 -28.74
CA ILE A 149 14.95 -6.30 -28.14
C ILE A 149 16.16 -7.24 -28.19
N ARG A 150 15.95 -8.55 -27.97
CA ARG A 150 17.00 -9.56 -28.13
C ARG A 150 17.54 -9.54 -29.57
N GLU A 151 16.67 -9.49 -30.57
CA GLU A 151 17.05 -9.41 -31.99
C GLU A 151 17.78 -8.09 -32.31
N GLU A 152 17.24 -6.95 -31.85
CA GLU A 152 17.83 -5.60 -32.02
C GLU A 152 19.26 -5.54 -31.47
N LEU A 153 19.45 -6.05 -30.25
CA LEU A 153 20.73 -5.98 -29.53
C LEU A 153 21.64 -7.19 -29.81
N LYS A 154 21.18 -8.17 -30.58
CA LYS A 154 21.85 -9.48 -30.77
C LYS A 154 22.26 -10.09 -29.44
N ALA A 155 21.36 -10.04 -28.46
CA ALA A 155 21.67 -10.46 -27.10
C ALA A 155 21.97 -11.97 -27.03
N GLY A 156 22.87 -12.34 -26.12
CA GLY A 156 23.46 -13.68 -26.07
C GLY A 156 22.52 -14.82 -25.65
N PRO A 157 23.03 -16.06 -25.66
CA PRO A 157 22.23 -17.28 -25.43
C PRO A 157 21.56 -17.33 -24.05
N GLU A 158 22.09 -16.63 -23.04
CA GLU A 158 21.46 -16.54 -21.71
C GLU A 158 20.10 -15.84 -21.76
N VAL A 159 19.97 -14.79 -22.58
CA VAL A 159 18.73 -14.03 -22.78
C VAL A 159 17.71 -14.90 -23.53
N GLU A 160 18.15 -15.65 -24.52
CA GLU A 160 17.32 -16.62 -25.26
C GLU A 160 16.86 -17.79 -24.37
N ALA A 161 17.72 -18.29 -23.47
CA ALA A 161 17.33 -19.31 -22.50
C ALA A 161 16.22 -18.82 -21.55
N LEU A 162 16.30 -17.57 -21.11
CA LEU A 162 15.25 -16.94 -20.30
C LEU A 162 13.96 -16.76 -21.09
N GLU A 163 14.03 -16.36 -22.36
CA GLU A 163 12.87 -16.26 -23.26
C GLU A 163 12.16 -17.62 -23.41
N ASN A 164 12.92 -18.69 -23.64
CA ASN A 164 12.40 -20.06 -23.76
C ASN A 164 11.77 -20.54 -22.45
N LYS A 165 12.40 -20.23 -21.31
CA LYS A 165 11.84 -20.54 -19.99
C LYS A 165 10.52 -19.79 -19.78
N ALA A 166 10.48 -18.49 -20.04
CA ALA A 166 9.27 -17.68 -19.89
C ALA A 166 8.14 -18.19 -20.79
N THR A 167 8.44 -18.58 -22.03
CA THR A 167 7.48 -19.20 -22.95
C THR A 167 6.90 -20.50 -22.37
N THR A 168 7.77 -21.34 -21.78
CA THR A 168 7.36 -22.59 -21.12
C THR A 168 6.50 -22.33 -19.88
N ASP A 169 6.89 -21.36 -19.05
CA ASP A 169 6.15 -20.98 -17.84
C ASP A 169 4.75 -20.43 -18.18
N ILE A 170 4.62 -19.61 -19.24
CA ILE A 170 3.33 -19.11 -19.73
C ILE A 170 2.44 -20.26 -20.23
N ALA A 171 3.01 -21.20 -21.01
CA ALA A 171 2.26 -22.36 -21.48
C ALA A 171 1.80 -23.26 -20.32
N ALA A 172 2.66 -23.50 -19.34
CA ALA A 172 2.33 -24.25 -18.13
C ALA A 172 1.26 -23.53 -17.28
N ALA A 173 1.34 -22.21 -17.16
CA ALA A 173 0.34 -21.40 -16.47
C ALA A 173 -1.05 -21.57 -17.12
N ASN A 174 -1.13 -21.47 -18.45
CA ASN A 174 -2.37 -21.66 -19.19
C ASN A 174 -2.92 -23.09 -19.04
N ALA A 175 -2.05 -24.10 -19.03
CA ALA A 175 -2.45 -25.49 -18.80
C ALA A 175 -2.96 -25.74 -17.37
N SER A 176 -2.35 -25.11 -16.34
CA SER A 176 -2.87 -25.14 -14.97
C SER A 176 -4.22 -24.44 -14.87
N PHE A 177 -4.38 -23.30 -15.54
CA PHE A 177 -5.65 -22.57 -15.56
C PHE A 177 -6.79 -23.37 -16.19
N GLN A 178 -6.52 -24.11 -17.27
CA GLN A 178 -7.50 -25.02 -17.89
C GLN A 178 -7.94 -26.18 -16.98
N LYS A 179 -7.16 -26.48 -15.92
CA LYS A 179 -7.48 -27.50 -14.92
C LYS A 179 -8.15 -26.91 -13.67
N ASP A 180 -8.60 -25.66 -13.74
CA ASP A 180 -9.11 -24.87 -12.61
C ASP A 180 -8.11 -24.67 -11.44
N ASP A 181 -6.81 -24.92 -11.68
CA ASP A 181 -5.74 -24.60 -10.73
C ASP A 181 -5.27 -23.15 -10.93
N VAL A 182 -6.12 -22.21 -10.52
CA VAL A 182 -5.88 -20.76 -10.68
C VAL A 182 -4.67 -20.29 -9.86
N ASP A 183 -4.43 -20.88 -8.70
CA ASP A 183 -3.29 -20.52 -7.83
C ASP A 183 -1.95 -21.00 -8.42
N GLY A 184 -1.90 -22.22 -8.96
CA GLY A 184 -0.75 -22.70 -9.72
C GLY A 184 -0.50 -21.87 -10.97
N ALA A 185 -1.55 -21.58 -11.74
CA ALA A 185 -1.48 -20.75 -12.93
C ALA A 185 -0.95 -19.35 -12.64
N THR A 186 -1.45 -18.71 -11.58
CA THR A 186 -1.05 -17.36 -11.18
C THR A 186 0.41 -17.30 -10.72
N ARG A 187 0.89 -18.33 -10.01
CA ARG A 187 2.30 -18.38 -9.60
C ARG A 187 3.25 -18.48 -10.80
N LEU A 188 2.91 -19.31 -11.79
CA LEU A 188 3.72 -19.49 -12.99
C LEU A 188 3.74 -18.23 -13.85
N ILE A 189 2.58 -17.57 -14.05
CA ILE A 189 2.54 -16.35 -14.85
C ILE A 189 3.32 -15.19 -14.19
N ASP A 190 3.29 -15.10 -12.86
CA ASP A 190 4.01 -14.07 -12.10
C ASP A 190 5.52 -14.27 -12.16
N GLN A 191 5.98 -15.52 -12.15
CA GLN A 191 7.38 -15.86 -12.36
C GLN A 191 7.85 -15.43 -13.75
N ALA A 192 7.09 -15.75 -14.80
CA ALA A 192 7.39 -15.34 -16.17
C ALA A 192 7.44 -13.81 -16.30
N LEU A 193 6.43 -13.11 -15.78
CA LEU A 193 6.36 -11.64 -15.78
C LEU A 193 7.56 -11.01 -15.09
N SER A 194 7.96 -11.51 -13.93
CA SER A 194 9.10 -10.99 -13.17
C SER A 194 10.42 -11.19 -13.93
N ALA A 195 10.63 -12.39 -14.48
CA ALA A 195 11.81 -12.72 -15.26
C ALA A 195 11.94 -11.86 -16.52
N LEU A 196 10.85 -11.72 -17.29
CA LEU A 196 10.83 -10.91 -18.51
C LEU A 196 11.12 -9.42 -18.21
N LYS A 197 10.48 -8.85 -17.18
CA LYS A 197 10.75 -7.46 -16.76
C LYS A 197 12.20 -7.25 -16.36
N GLY A 198 12.74 -8.14 -15.51
CA GLY A 198 14.13 -8.06 -15.08
C GLY A 198 15.11 -8.15 -16.26
N SER A 199 14.85 -9.05 -17.20
CA SER A 199 15.67 -9.20 -18.40
C SER A 199 15.58 -7.98 -19.32
N LEU A 200 14.39 -7.44 -19.56
CA LEU A 200 14.19 -6.22 -20.36
C LEU A 200 14.93 -5.02 -19.75
N ILE A 201 14.84 -4.84 -18.43
CA ILE A 201 15.57 -3.79 -17.71
C ILE A 201 17.07 -4.00 -17.90
N SER A 202 17.57 -5.22 -17.71
CA SER A 202 18.99 -5.53 -17.87
C SER A 202 19.50 -5.24 -19.29
N MET A 203 18.76 -5.67 -20.32
CA MET A 203 19.12 -5.44 -21.73
C MET A 203 19.18 -3.96 -22.11
N ARG A 204 18.30 -3.13 -21.52
CA ARG A 204 18.22 -1.70 -21.82
C ARG A 204 19.01 -0.83 -20.83
N ASN A 205 19.51 -1.39 -19.74
CA ASN A 205 20.21 -0.62 -18.72
C ASN A 205 21.49 0.00 -19.31
N GLY A 206 21.68 1.30 -19.09
CA GLY A 206 22.82 2.04 -19.63
C GLY A 206 22.80 2.27 -21.15
N THR A 207 21.73 1.85 -21.85
CA THR A 207 21.57 2.14 -23.28
C THR A 207 20.77 3.43 -23.48
N THR A 208 21.28 4.32 -24.34
CA THR A 208 20.51 5.48 -24.82
C THR A 208 19.80 5.07 -26.10
N LEU A 209 18.48 4.97 -26.07
CA LEU A 209 17.69 4.76 -27.27
C LEU A 209 17.68 6.05 -28.09
N VAL A 210 18.55 6.13 -29.10
CA VAL A 210 18.53 7.24 -30.08
C VAL A 210 17.57 6.85 -31.21
N ARG A 211 16.37 7.43 -31.21
CA ARG A 211 15.46 7.34 -32.36
C ARG A 211 15.74 8.50 -33.30
N SER A 212 16.29 8.20 -34.46
CA SER A 212 16.35 9.15 -35.56
C SER A 212 14.97 9.24 -36.21
N LEU A 213 14.44 10.46 -36.33
CA LEU A 213 13.20 10.71 -37.07
C LEU A 213 13.55 10.79 -38.55
N HIS A 214 12.83 10.03 -39.37
CA HIS A 214 12.88 10.13 -40.82
C HIS A 214 11.50 10.50 -41.31
N PHE A 215 11.42 11.51 -42.16
CA PHE A 215 10.18 11.98 -42.77
C PHE A 215 10.28 11.80 -44.27
N ASP A 216 9.34 11.07 -44.87
CA ASP A 216 9.32 10.82 -46.31
C ASP A 216 8.98 12.11 -47.08
N THR A 217 8.17 12.99 -46.48
CA THR A 217 7.80 14.28 -47.04
C THR A 217 7.82 15.41 -46.00
N PRO A 218 7.97 16.68 -46.43
CA PRO A 218 7.81 17.83 -45.55
C PRO A 218 6.44 17.92 -44.87
N LYS A 219 5.41 17.30 -45.46
CA LYS A 219 4.07 17.25 -44.88
C LYS A 219 4.04 16.35 -43.64
N ASP A 220 4.73 15.21 -43.70
CA ASP A 220 4.81 14.27 -42.58
C ASP A 220 5.57 14.88 -41.40
N GLU A 221 6.64 15.64 -41.69
CA GLU A 221 7.36 16.43 -40.68
C GLU A 221 6.45 17.49 -40.04
N TYR A 222 5.68 18.23 -40.85
CA TYR A 222 4.73 19.21 -40.34
C TYR A 222 3.66 18.59 -39.44
N GLU A 223 3.08 17.47 -39.85
CA GLU A 223 2.07 16.75 -39.06
C GLU A 223 2.66 16.22 -37.74
N TYR A 224 3.88 15.68 -37.77
CA TYR A 224 4.60 15.25 -36.57
C TYR A 224 4.85 16.40 -35.60
N GLU A 225 5.37 17.54 -36.07
CA GLU A 225 5.65 18.68 -35.20
C GLU A 225 4.37 19.31 -34.64
N LEU A 226 3.27 19.29 -35.41
CA LEU A 226 1.96 19.73 -34.92
C LEU A 226 1.45 18.85 -33.78
N ASP A 227 1.56 17.52 -33.90
CA ASP A 227 1.14 16.58 -32.86
C ASP A 227 2.02 16.66 -31.61
N ARG A 228 3.33 16.81 -31.81
CA ARG A 228 4.29 17.06 -30.73
C ARG A 228 3.96 18.35 -29.98
N ASN A 229 3.65 19.43 -30.68
CA ASN A 229 3.25 20.69 -30.07
C ASN A 229 1.93 20.57 -29.28
N ARG A 230 0.95 19.84 -29.82
CA ARG A 230 -0.30 19.53 -29.11
C ARG A 230 -0.05 18.76 -27.82
N SER A 231 0.84 17.77 -27.85
CA SER A 231 1.25 17.01 -26.67
C SER A 231 1.89 17.91 -25.60
N HIS A 232 2.75 18.85 -26.00
CA HIS A 232 3.32 19.84 -25.09
C HIS A 232 2.24 20.76 -24.50
N THR A 233 1.30 21.23 -25.31
CA THR A 233 0.19 22.08 -24.86
C THR A 233 -0.70 21.35 -23.85
N LEU A 234 -0.98 20.07 -24.09
CA LEU A 234 -1.70 19.22 -23.14
C LEU A 234 -0.93 19.09 -21.83
N LEU A 235 0.38 18.81 -21.89
CA LEU A 235 1.21 18.71 -20.68
C LEU A 235 1.20 20.03 -19.90
N SER A 236 1.36 21.16 -20.58
CA SER A 236 1.25 22.49 -19.95
C SER A 236 -0.13 22.71 -19.34
N SER A 237 -1.21 22.27 -20.00
CA SER A 237 -2.57 22.38 -19.44
C SER A 237 -2.75 21.52 -18.19
N ILE A 238 -2.19 20.31 -18.14
CA ILE A 238 -2.22 19.44 -16.95
C ILE A 238 -1.41 20.08 -15.81
N LEU A 239 -0.25 20.68 -16.12
CA LEU A 239 0.58 21.36 -15.12
C LEU A 239 -0.06 22.66 -14.60
N LEU A 240 -0.79 23.39 -15.45
CA LEU A 240 -1.47 24.64 -15.10
C LEU A 240 -2.86 24.43 -14.50
N GLN A 241 -3.53 23.31 -14.81
CA GLN A 241 -4.70 22.83 -14.07
C GLN A 241 -4.23 22.39 -12.69
N ARG A 242 -4.19 23.38 -11.77
CA ARG A 242 -3.81 23.29 -10.37
C ARG A 242 -4.68 22.31 -9.56
N GLU A 243 -4.58 21.02 -9.82
CA GLU A 243 -4.54 20.10 -8.70
C GLU A 243 -3.08 20.00 -8.26
N PRO A 244 -2.75 20.30 -6.99
CA PRO A 244 -1.41 20.05 -6.51
C PRO A 244 -1.13 18.56 -6.67
N LEU A 245 -0.14 18.21 -7.50
CA LEU A 245 0.42 16.86 -7.53
C LEU A 245 0.62 16.39 -6.09
N ALA A 246 0.08 15.21 -5.78
CA ALA A 246 0.21 14.61 -4.46
C ALA A 246 1.68 14.68 -4.01
N GLU A 247 1.91 15.03 -2.74
CA GLU A 247 3.22 15.45 -2.21
C GLU A 247 4.35 14.43 -2.46
N ASN A 248 3.98 13.15 -2.53
CA ASN A 248 4.82 12.02 -2.90
C ASN A 248 5.33 12.03 -4.36
N ALA A 249 4.62 12.66 -5.29
CA ALA A 249 5.07 12.84 -6.67
C ALA A 249 6.11 13.97 -6.78
N ARG A 250 6.00 15.04 -5.98
CA ARG A 250 6.93 16.18 -5.98
C ARG A 250 8.34 15.80 -5.48
N GLN A 251 8.42 14.97 -4.44
CA GLN A 251 9.70 14.50 -3.89
C GLN A 251 10.55 13.65 -4.85
N ARG A 252 9.98 13.15 -5.95
CA ARG A 252 10.75 12.39 -6.97
C ARG A 252 11.40 13.27 -8.02
N PHE A 253 10.99 14.53 -8.13
CA PHE A 253 11.51 15.48 -9.12
C PHE A 253 12.49 16.50 -8.52
N ASP A 254 12.50 16.68 -7.19
CA ASP A 254 13.42 17.59 -6.48
C ASP A 254 14.72 16.88 -5.99
N LYS A 255 15.37 16.08 -6.84
CA LYS A 255 16.73 15.57 -6.57
C LYS A 255 17.74 16.14 -7.57
#